data_AF-A0AAU3K3R9-F1
#
_entry.id   AF-A0AAU3K3R9-F1
#
_cell.length_a   1.000
_cell.length_b   1.000
_cell.length_c   1.000
_cell.angle_alpha   90.00
_cell.angle_beta   90.00
_cell.angle_gamma   90.00
#
_symmetry.space_group_name_H-M   'P 1'
#
loop_
_entity.id
_entity.type
_entity.pdbx_description
1 polymer ?
#
loop_
_entity_poly.entity_id
_entity_poly.type
_entity_poly.pdbx_seq_one_letter_code
_entity_poly.pdbx_strand_id
1 'polypeptide(L)'
;MSTEPPPASPGPDVGTPFDALPSPLDAVPELRAAARWMIASFGAVGVALVGGGPLVAVGKVHGLGEALVAGGALAVALTGVCLAVWQVSRVLVPPITTAATLATPAARGLRELIDASPADFFGSAATGVDDLLRHRAVAVNIQRALGAETDPHRRAQLRGHLDRAKANIARTDPFVRWLLAMAHVWQIRAAFHEARRWCLLSVALVATGAVAFLTATGGTGKT
;
A
#
# COMPACT_ATOMS: atom_id res chain seq x y z
N MET A 1 59.53 -14.15 -10.78
CA MET A 1 58.23 -14.85 -10.79
C MET A 1 57.44 -14.37 -9.58
N SER A 2 56.56 -13.39 -9.78
CA SER A 2 55.71 -12.85 -8.72
C SER A 2 54.47 -13.71 -8.60
N THR A 3 54.31 -14.41 -7.49
CA THR A 3 53.09 -15.18 -7.19
C THR A 3 52.04 -14.22 -6.66
N GLU A 4 51.09 -13.88 -7.52
CA GLU A 4 49.86 -13.19 -7.16
C GLU A 4 49.07 -14.05 -6.16
N PRO A 5 48.61 -13.50 -5.02
CA PRO A 5 47.79 -14.26 -4.08
C PRO A 5 46.43 -14.56 -4.73
N PRO A 6 45.86 -15.75 -4.50
CA PRO A 6 44.57 -16.11 -5.07
C PRO A 6 43.47 -15.16 -4.58
N PRO A 7 42.47 -14.85 -5.42
CA PRO A 7 41.34 -14.01 -5.03
C PRO A 7 40.63 -14.62 -3.83
N ALA A 8 40.28 -13.79 -2.85
CA ALA A 8 39.51 -14.20 -1.69
C ALA A 8 38.22 -14.90 -2.14
N SER A 9 38.03 -16.16 -1.72
CA SER A 9 36.78 -16.88 -1.94
C SER A 9 35.62 -16.05 -1.38
N PRO A 10 34.48 -15.94 -2.08
CA PRO A 10 33.30 -15.33 -1.51
C PRO A 10 32.98 -16.07 -0.22
N GLY A 11 32.96 -15.33 0.89
CA GLY A 11 32.52 -15.88 2.18
C GLY A 11 31.12 -16.48 2.03
N PRO A 12 30.73 -17.44 2.89
CA PRO A 12 29.38 -17.96 2.87
C PRO A 12 28.44 -16.76 2.99
N ASP A 13 27.53 -16.61 2.03
CA ASP A 13 26.40 -15.69 2.15
C ASP A 13 25.67 -16.09 3.43
N VAL A 14 25.99 -15.42 4.53
CA VAL A 14 25.25 -15.57 5.79
C VAL A 14 23.92 -14.89 5.54
N GLY A 15 23.01 -15.65 4.93
CA GLY A 15 21.62 -15.24 4.75
C GLY A 15 21.12 -14.69 6.07
N THR A 16 20.52 -13.50 6.01
CA THR A 16 19.88 -12.93 7.18
C THR A 16 18.77 -13.89 7.62
N PRO A 17 18.44 -13.98 8.92
CA PRO A 17 17.38 -14.89 9.41
C PRO A 17 16.02 -14.68 8.71
N PHE A 18 15.83 -13.54 8.04
CA PHE A 18 14.64 -13.19 7.26
C PHE A 18 14.66 -13.73 5.83
N ASP A 19 15.82 -14.13 5.28
CA ASP A 19 15.92 -14.69 3.92
C ASP A 19 15.33 -16.11 3.82
N ALA A 20 15.17 -16.80 4.96
CA ALA A 20 14.54 -18.11 5.06
C ALA A 20 13.02 -18.06 5.30
N LEU A 21 12.46 -16.87 5.57
CA LEU A 21 11.03 -16.68 5.79
C LEU A 21 10.36 -16.20 4.48
N PRO A 22 9.11 -16.63 4.18
CA PRO A 22 8.37 -16.10 3.04
C PRO A 22 8.27 -14.58 3.17
N SER A 23 8.58 -13.87 2.08
CA SER A 23 8.66 -12.43 2.10
C SER A 23 7.24 -11.86 2.27
N PRO A 24 7.01 -10.91 3.19
CA PRO A 24 5.74 -10.20 3.27
C PRO A 24 5.34 -9.55 1.93
N LEU A 25 6.33 -9.24 1.08
CA LEU A 25 6.12 -8.64 -0.23
C LEU A 25 5.50 -9.60 -1.24
N ASP A 26 5.52 -10.92 -0.99
CA ASP A 26 4.91 -11.93 -1.87
C ASP A 26 3.38 -11.81 -1.93
N ALA A 27 2.75 -11.18 -0.93
CA ALA A 27 1.32 -10.87 -0.94
C ALA A 27 0.95 -9.70 -1.88
N VAL A 28 1.92 -8.86 -2.27
CA VAL A 28 1.66 -7.64 -3.07
C VAL A 28 1.18 -7.97 -4.49
N PRO A 29 1.80 -8.90 -5.24
CA PRO A 29 1.29 -9.34 -6.54
C PRO A 29 -0.14 -9.85 -6.49
N GLU A 30 -0.51 -10.65 -5.48
CA GLU A 30 -1.86 -11.19 -5.33
C GLU A 30 -2.90 -10.07 -5.10
N LEU A 31 -2.58 -9.11 -4.23
CA LEU A 31 -3.45 -7.95 -3.98
C LEU A 31 -3.62 -7.09 -5.24
N ARG A 32 -2.56 -6.91 -6.03
CA ARG A 32 -2.63 -6.18 -7.31
C ARG A 32 -3.41 -6.96 -8.38
N ALA A 33 -3.28 -8.28 -8.42
CA ALA A 33 -4.06 -9.13 -9.31
C ALA A 33 -5.56 -9.02 -8.98
N ALA A 34 -5.92 -9.09 -7.68
CA ALA A 34 -7.29 -8.89 -7.24
C ALA A 34 -7.83 -7.50 -7.61
N ALA A 35 -7.03 -6.44 -7.44
CA ALA A 35 -7.39 -5.09 -7.86
C ALA A 35 -7.68 -4.99 -9.37
N ARG A 36 -6.83 -5.59 -10.21
CA ARG A 36 -7.04 -5.64 -11.67
C ARG A 36 -8.32 -6.36 -12.04
N TRP A 37 -8.60 -7.50 -11.42
CA TRP A 37 -9.84 -8.25 -11.66
C TRP A 37 -11.07 -7.46 -11.26
N MET A 38 -11.05 -6.76 -10.12
CA MET A 38 -12.16 -5.89 -9.72
C MET A 38 -12.40 -4.76 -10.74
N ILE A 39 -11.36 -4.10 -11.22
CA ILE A 39 -11.48 -3.06 -12.26
C ILE A 39 -12.11 -3.66 -13.54
N ALA A 40 -11.65 -4.83 -13.97
CA ALA A 40 -12.20 -5.51 -15.14
C ALA A 40 -13.69 -5.84 -14.96
N SER A 41 -14.09 -6.35 -13.79
CA SER A 41 -15.50 -6.63 -13.47
C SER A 41 -16.37 -5.39 -13.47
N PHE A 42 -15.94 -4.29 -12.82
CA PHE A 42 -16.68 -3.03 -12.85
C PHE A 42 -16.72 -2.41 -14.24
N GLY A 43 -15.64 -2.52 -15.02
CA GLY A 43 -15.61 -2.14 -16.42
C GLY A 43 -16.65 -2.89 -17.25
N ALA A 44 -16.75 -4.21 -17.06
CA ALA A 44 -17.77 -5.04 -17.73
C ALA A 44 -19.20 -4.62 -17.36
N VAL A 45 -19.46 -4.30 -16.08
CA VAL A 45 -20.76 -3.75 -15.65
C VAL A 45 -21.05 -2.41 -16.31
N GLY A 46 -20.05 -1.52 -16.38
CA GLY A 46 -20.19 -0.23 -17.09
C GLY A 46 -20.54 -0.41 -18.57
N VAL A 47 -19.83 -1.30 -19.27
CA VAL A 47 -20.13 -1.65 -20.67
C VAL A 47 -21.54 -2.20 -20.82
N ALA A 48 -21.97 -3.09 -19.92
CA ALA A 48 -23.33 -3.64 -19.94
C ALA A 48 -24.40 -2.57 -19.70
N LEU A 49 -24.16 -1.59 -18.81
CA LEU A 49 -25.08 -0.49 -18.56
C LEU A 49 -25.24 0.42 -19.78
N VAL A 50 -24.14 0.72 -20.47
CA VAL A 50 -24.17 1.57 -21.68
C VAL A 50 -24.76 0.83 -22.87
N GLY A 51 -24.41 -0.44 -23.06
CA GLY A 51 -24.81 -1.24 -24.22
C GLY A 51 -26.15 -1.96 -24.10
N GLY A 52 -26.62 -2.29 -22.89
CA GLY A 52 -27.78 -3.17 -22.70
C GLY A 52 -29.10 -2.45 -22.47
N GLY A 53 -29.14 -1.47 -21.56
CA GLY A 53 -30.38 -0.83 -21.11
C GLY A 53 -30.94 0.23 -22.07
N PRO A 54 -30.15 1.27 -22.41
CA PRO A 54 -30.63 2.38 -23.23
C PRO A 54 -31.09 1.97 -24.62
N LEU A 55 -30.36 1.08 -25.30
CA LEU A 55 -30.67 0.64 -26.67
C LEU A 55 -32.00 -0.11 -26.78
N VAL A 56 -32.41 -0.84 -25.74
CA VAL A 56 -33.68 -1.57 -25.70
C VAL A 56 -34.84 -0.67 -25.23
N ALA A 57 -34.54 0.39 -24.48
CA ALA A 57 -35.54 1.28 -23.89
C ALA A 57 -35.92 2.51 -24.74
N VAL A 58 -35.14 2.85 -25.79
CA VAL A 58 -35.39 4.03 -26.65
C VAL A 58 -36.81 4.10 -27.20
N GLY A 59 -37.46 2.95 -27.47
CA GLY A 59 -38.84 2.90 -27.97
C GLY A 59 -39.93 2.95 -26.90
N LYS A 60 -39.60 2.94 -25.60
CA LYS A 60 -40.58 2.83 -24.49
C LYS A 60 -40.75 4.10 -23.67
N VAL A 61 -39.85 5.07 -23.83
CA VAL A 61 -39.86 6.32 -23.07
C VAL A 61 -40.78 7.33 -23.77
N HIS A 62 -41.94 7.60 -23.17
CA HIS A 62 -42.95 8.47 -23.77
C HIS A 62 -43.04 9.78 -22.97
N GLY A 63 -42.04 10.64 -23.15
CA GLY A 63 -42.05 12.00 -22.61
C GLY A 63 -40.72 12.46 -22.03
N LEU A 64 -40.52 13.78 -22.01
CA LEU A 64 -39.30 14.41 -21.49
C LEU A 64 -39.04 14.10 -20.01
N GLY A 65 -40.10 13.99 -19.19
CA GLY A 65 -39.96 13.68 -17.77
C GLY A 65 -39.39 12.27 -17.52
N GLU A 66 -39.94 11.26 -18.18
CA GLU A 66 -39.45 9.87 -18.08
C GLU A 66 -38.03 9.73 -18.63
N ALA A 67 -37.71 10.44 -19.73
CA ALA A 67 -36.38 10.47 -20.31
C ALA A 67 -35.34 11.08 -19.35
N LEU A 68 -35.68 12.16 -18.65
CA LEU A 68 -34.81 12.79 -17.66
C LEU A 68 -34.60 11.88 -16.45
N VAL A 69 -35.64 11.21 -15.96
CA VAL A 69 -35.53 10.26 -14.84
C VAL A 69 -34.68 9.04 -15.23
N ALA A 70 -34.91 8.45 -16.40
CA ALA A 70 -34.12 7.33 -16.89
C ALA A 70 -32.65 7.74 -17.12
N GLY A 71 -32.41 8.90 -17.74
CA GLY A 71 -31.06 9.43 -17.94
C GLY A 71 -30.33 9.69 -16.61
N GLY A 72 -31.02 10.30 -15.63
CA GLY A 72 -30.48 10.53 -14.29
C GLY A 72 -30.15 9.22 -13.56
N ALA A 73 -31.04 8.23 -13.63
CA ALA A 73 -30.83 6.91 -13.04
C ALA A 73 -29.61 6.18 -13.65
N LEU A 74 -29.44 6.27 -14.97
CA LEU A 74 -28.26 5.75 -15.65
C LEU A 74 -26.98 6.48 -15.24
N ALA A 75 -27.02 7.81 -15.12
CA ALA A 75 -25.88 8.60 -14.66
C ALA A 75 -25.46 8.23 -13.22
N VAL A 76 -26.42 7.96 -12.32
CA VAL A 76 -26.15 7.47 -10.97
C VAL A 76 -25.46 6.11 -11.01
N ALA A 77 -25.95 5.17 -11.84
CA ALA A 77 -25.34 3.85 -11.97
C ALA A 77 -23.89 3.94 -12.51
N LEU A 78 -23.66 4.74 -13.56
CA LEU A 78 -22.33 4.97 -14.11
C LEU A 78 -21.39 5.64 -13.10
N THR A 79 -21.91 6.58 -12.30
CA THR A 79 -21.14 7.20 -11.22
C THR A 79 -20.65 6.15 -10.22
N GLY A 80 -21.49 5.17 -9.86
CA GLY A 80 -21.10 4.05 -9.02
C GLY A 80 -19.93 3.26 -9.60
N VAL A 81 -19.98 2.93 -10.90
CA VAL A 81 -18.91 2.24 -11.62
C VAL A 81 -17.61 3.06 -11.64
N CYS A 82 -17.68 4.34 -12.02
CA CYS A 82 -16.53 5.24 -12.04
C CYS A 82 -15.86 5.36 -10.66
N LEU A 83 -16.68 5.49 -9.60
CA LEU A 83 -16.19 5.58 -8.23
C LEU A 83 -15.47 4.29 -7.80
N ALA A 84 -16.00 3.12 -8.17
CA ALA A 84 -15.36 1.83 -7.87
C ALA A 84 -14.01 1.73 -8.57
N VAL A 85 -13.96 2.00 -9.87
CA VAL A 85 -12.72 1.94 -10.65
C VAL A 85 -11.69 2.93 -10.10
N TRP A 86 -12.09 4.15 -9.78
CA TRP A 86 -11.20 5.17 -9.22
C TRP A 86 -10.58 4.73 -7.88
N GLN A 87 -11.40 4.19 -6.97
CA GLN A 87 -10.92 3.76 -5.66
C GLN A 87 -10.03 2.52 -5.74
N VAL A 88 -10.34 1.56 -6.60
CA VAL A 88 -9.49 0.38 -6.81
C VAL A 88 -8.18 0.77 -7.52
N SER A 89 -8.20 1.76 -8.41
CA SER A 89 -7.00 2.26 -9.10
C SER A 89 -5.97 2.87 -8.15
N ARG A 90 -6.43 3.45 -7.03
CA ARG A 90 -5.52 3.98 -5.99
C ARG A 90 -4.66 2.89 -5.35
N VAL A 91 -5.12 1.65 -5.31
CA VAL A 91 -4.34 0.49 -4.79
C VAL A 91 -3.18 0.14 -5.72
N LEU A 92 -3.26 0.49 -7.00
CA LEU A 92 -2.20 0.24 -7.97
C LEU A 92 -1.06 1.28 -7.91
N VAL A 93 -1.29 2.43 -7.28
CA VAL A 93 -0.27 3.47 -7.12
C VAL A 93 0.71 3.02 -6.02
N PRO A 94 2.00 2.81 -6.33
CA PRO A 94 2.96 2.29 -5.36
C PRO A 94 3.20 3.34 -4.25
N PRO A 95 2.90 3.02 -2.98
CA PRO A 95 3.21 3.92 -1.88
C PRO A 95 4.72 3.92 -1.62
N ILE A 96 5.28 5.10 -1.36
CA ILE A 96 6.66 5.24 -0.88
C ILE A 96 6.64 4.93 0.62
N THR A 97 7.28 3.84 1.03
CA THR A 97 7.38 3.43 2.44
C THR A 97 8.69 3.91 3.03
N THR A 98 8.60 4.70 4.09
CA THR A 98 9.76 5.22 4.84
C THR A 98 9.57 4.96 6.33
N ALA A 99 10.59 5.23 7.15
CA ALA A 99 10.43 5.14 8.60
C ALA A 99 9.30 6.03 9.13
N ALA A 100 9.03 7.18 8.49
CA ALA A 100 7.92 8.06 8.86
C ALA A 100 6.54 7.42 8.63
N THR A 101 6.44 6.46 7.70
CA THR A 101 5.22 5.71 7.45
C THR A 101 4.72 4.98 8.70
N LEU A 102 5.63 4.53 9.57
CA LEU A 102 5.28 3.82 10.80
C LEU A 102 4.44 4.69 11.74
N ALA A 103 4.59 6.01 11.71
CA ALA A 103 3.79 6.94 12.51
C ALA A 103 2.35 7.14 11.97
N THR A 104 2.08 6.76 10.72
CA THR A 104 0.78 7.00 10.08
C THR A 104 -0.33 6.09 10.66
N PRO A 105 -1.61 6.47 10.52
CA PRO A 105 -2.74 5.63 10.93
C PRO A 105 -2.78 4.27 10.22
N ALA A 106 -2.31 4.19 8.97
CA ALA A 106 -2.29 2.96 8.18
C ALA A 106 -1.40 1.87 8.79
N ALA A 107 -0.34 2.26 9.53
CA ALA A 107 0.57 1.35 10.21
C ALA A 107 0.23 1.17 11.70
N ARG A 108 -0.91 1.68 12.19
CA ARG A 108 -1.27 1.62 13.62
C ARG A 108 -1.38 0.18 14.13
N GLY A 109 -2.10 -0.68 13.42
CA GLY A 109 -2.26 -2.07 13.84
C GLY A 109 -0.94 -2.86 13.85
N LEU A 110 -0.01 -2.52 12.95
CA LEU A 110 1.34 -3.07 12.99
C LEU A 110 2.10 -2.60 14.24
N ARG A 111 2.03 -1.30 14.57
CA ARG A 111 2.66 -0.76 15.78
C ARG A 111 2.09 -1.39 17.04
N GLU A 112 0.77 -1.43 17.18
CA GLU A 112 0.13 -2.04 18.36
C GLU A 112 0.58 -3.49 18.57
N LEU A 113 0.74 -4.24 17.47
CA LEU A 113 1.18 -5.63 17.51
C LEU A 113 2.67 -5.77 17.86
N ILE A 114 3.52 -4.85 17.38
CA ILE A 114 4.94 -4.79 17.74
C ILE A 114 5.12 -4.34 19.20
N ASP A 115 4.39 -3.32 19.63
CA ASP A 115 4.47 -2.74 20.97
C ASP A 115 3.99 -3.74 22.03
N ALA A 116 3.08 -4.63 21.69
CA ALA A 116 2.62 -5.71 22.57
C ALA A 116 3.71 -6.77 22.83
N SER A 117 4.53 -7.10 21.83
CA SER A 117 5.55 -8.16 21.92
C SER A 117 6.82 -7.84 21.12
N PRO A 118 7.61 -6.82 21.50
CA PRO A 118 8.76 -6.37 20.70
C PRO A 118 9.85 -7.44 20.56
N ALA A 119 10.01 -8.29 21.57
CA ALA A 119 10.98 -9.39 21.55
C ALA A 119 10.68 -10.44 20.47
N ASP A 120 9.41 -10.64 20.10
CA ASP A 120 9.02 -11.59 19.05
C ASP A 120 9.42 -11.08 17.66
N PHE A 121 9.57 -9.77 17.50
CA PHE A 121 9.93 -9.11 16.24
C PHE A 121 11.42 -8.82 16.10
N PHE A 122 12.05 -8.38 17.20
CA PHE A 122 13.42 -7.88 17.18
C PHE A 122 14.39 -8.75 18.00
N GLY A 123 13.89 -9.75 18.72
CA GLY A 123 14.71 -10.52 19.66
C GLY A 123 15.36 -9.61 20.71
N SER A 124 16.68 -9.77 20.89
CA SER A 124 17.48 -8.91 21.76
C SER A 124 18.02 -7.65 21.07
N ALA A 125 17.72 -7.44 19.78
CA ALA A 125 18.31 -6.37 18.99
C ALA A 125 17.71 -4.99 19.30
N ALA A 126 16.43 -4.94 19.73
CA ALA A 126 15.75 -3.70 20.10
C ALA A 126 14.55 -3.96 21.01
N THR A 127 14.21 -2.99 21.86
CA THR A 127 12.99 -3.03 22.69
C THR A 127 11.78 -2.39 22.02
N GLY A 128 11.94 -1.89 20.79
CA GLY A 128 10.89 -1.22 20.02
C GLY A 128 11.41 -0.54 18.75
N VAL A 129 10.49 -0.01 17.95
CA VAL A 129 10.78 0.63 16.66
C VAL A 129 11.72 1.83 16.81
N ASP A 130 11.50 2.67 17.82
CA ASP A 130 12.32 3.88 18.02
C ASP A 130 13.77 3.55 18.36
N ASP A 131 13.99 2.46 19.10
CA ASP A 131 15.33 2.00 19.46
C ASP A 131 16.10 1.52 18.20
N LEU A 132 15.40 0.79 17.34
CA LEU A 132 15.90 0.35 16.03
C LEU A 132 16.35 1.52 15.14
N LEU A 133 15.57 2.61 15.14
CA LEU A 133 15.82 3.79 14.30
C LEU A 133 16.83 4.76 14.92
N ARG A 134 17.01 4.74 16.24
CA ARG A 134 17.89 5.65 17.00
C ARG A 134 19.32 5.65 16.48
N HIS A 135 19.87 4.48 16.15
CA HIS A 135 21.26 4.38 15.71
C HIS A 135 21.57 5.16 14.43
N ARG A 136 20.61 5.24 13.49
CA ARG A 136 20.77 6.07 12.28
C ARG A 136 20.79 7.56 12.60
N ALA A 137 19.90 8.02 13.48
CA ALA A 137 19.88 9.41 13.93
C ALA A 137 21.20 9.79 14.63
N VAL A 138 21.72 8.91 15.50
CA VAL A 138 23.01 9.09 16.16
C VAL A 138 24.15 9.18 15.15
N ALA A 139 24.21 8.28 14.17
CA ALA A 139 25.26 8.31 13.14
C ALA A 139 25.24 9.60 12.31
N VAL A 140 24.05 10.08 11.90
CA VAL A 140 23.88 11.35 11.17
C VAL A 140 24.36 12.54 12.02
N ASN A 141 24.02 12.56 13.31
CA ASN A 141 24.46 13.64 14.22
C ASN A 141 25.98 13.63 14.42
N ILE A 142 26.60 12.45 14.58
CA ILE A 142 28.06 12.32 14.70
C ILE A 142 28.74 12.74 13.39
N GLN A 143 28.18 12.36 12.24
CA GLN A 143 28.71 12.76 10.93
C GLN A 143 28.66 14.28 10.75
N ARG A 144 27.58 14.92 11.19
CA ARG A 144 27.46 16.38 11.20
C ARG A 144 28.50 17.03 12.13
N ALA A 145 28.69 16.48 13.34
CA ALA A 145 29.70 16.96 14.27
C ALA A 145 31.12 16.83 13.71
N LEU A 146 31.43 15.73 13.01
CA LEU A 146 32.71 15.53 12.31
C LEU A 146 32.96 16.57 11.20
N GLY A 147 31.91 17.09 10.58
CA GLY A 147 32.02 18.14 9.57
C GLY A 147 32.40 19.51 10.16
N ALA A 148 31.98 19.78 11.40
CA ALA A 148 32.24 21.04 12.10
C ALA A 148 33.49 21.01 13.00
N GLU A 149 33.91 19.83 13.46
CA GLU A 149 35.01 19.70 14.42
C GLU A 149 36.39 19.88 13.76
N THR A 150 37.21 20.74 14.35
CA THR A 150 38.55 21.10 13.85
C THR A 150 39.66 20.43 14.67
N ASP A 151 39.41 20.10 15.95
CA ASP A 151 40.39 19.46 16.82
C ASP A 151 40.69 18.00 16.39
N PRO A 152 41.95 17.64 16.05
CA PRO A 152 42.33 16.29 15.67
C PRO A 152 41.98 15.20 16.69
N HIS A 153 42.11 15.49 18.00
CA HIS A 153 41.85 14.50 19.05
C HIS A 153 40.36 14.22 19.19
N ARG A 154 39.52 15.26 19.20
CA ARG A 154 38.05 15.11 19.20
C ARG A 154 37.55 14.45 17.92
N ARG A 155 38.12 14.77 16.76
CA ARG A 155 37.80 14.09 15.49
C ARG A 155 38.10 12.59 15.58
N ALA A 156 39.21 12.18 16.17
CA ALA A 156 39.55 10.77 16.35
C ALA A 156 38.53 10.04 17.25
N GLN A 157 38.12 10.68 18.35
CA GLN A 157 37.08 10.13 19.23
C GLN A 157 35.73 9.99 18.51
N LEU A 158 35.30 11.04 17.80
CA LEU A 158 34.05 11.03 17.04
C LEU A 158 34.04 9.95 15.95
N ARG A 159 35.16 9.69 15.27
CA ARG A 159 35.29 8.56 14.33
C ARG A 159 35.05 7.22 15.02
N GLY A 160 35.67 7.00 16.19
CA GLY A 160 35.44 5.78 16.96
C GLY A 160 33.98 5.60 17.42
N HIS A 161 33.27 6.68 17.69
CA HIS A 161 31.82 6.65 17.96
C HIS A 161 31.00 6.38 16.70
N LEU A 162 31.38 6.96 15.56
CA LEU A 162 30.73 6.72 14.28
C LEU A 162 30.86 5.26 13.85
N ASP A 163 32.04 4.66 14.00
CA ASP A 163 32.27 3.26 13.62
C ASP A 163 31.43 2.31 14.49
N ARG A 164 31.31 2.59 15.79
CA ARG A 164 30.37 1.88 16.68
C ARG A 164 28.91 2.06 16.25
N ALA A 165 28.51 3.28 15.90
CA ALA A 165 27.16 3.54 15.41
C ALA A 165 26.87 2.79 14.09
N LYS A 166 27.83 2.76 13.16
CA LYS A 166 27.74 1.99 11.91
C LYS A 166 27.64 0.49 12.15
N ALA A 167 28.42 -0.06 13.08
CA ALA A 167 28.33 -1.47 13.46
C ALA A 167 26.95 -1.82 14.06
N ASN A 168 26.36 -0.92 14.85
CA ASN A 168 25.00 -1.10 15.38
C ASN A 168 23.93 -0.97 14.29
N ILE A 169 24.12 -0.06 13.33
CA ILE A 169 23.24 0.03 12.14
C ILE A 169 23.31 -1.26 11.35
N ALA A 170 24.50 -1.78 11.06
CA ALA A 170 24.65 -3.04 10.31
C ALA A 170 23.93 -4.21 10.98
N ARG A 171 23.94 -4.27 12.32
CA ARG A 171 23.22 -5.27 13.11
C ARG A 171 21.70 -5.13 13.05
N THR A 172 21.20 -3.89 12.98
CA THR A 172 19.76 -3.59 13.00
C THR A 172 19.16 -3.45 11.60
N ASP A 173 19.97 -3.30 10.55
CA ASP A 173 19.54 -3.06 9.16
C ASP A 173 18.57 -4.13 8.63
N PRO A 174 18.79 -5.45 8.86
CA PRO A 174 17.86 -6.48 8.40
C PRO A 174 16.46 -6.32 9.01
N PHE A 175 16.38 -6.02 10.31
CA PHE A 175 15.12 -5.77 11.01
C PHE A 175 14.41 -4.54 10.48
N VAL A 176 15.14 -3.47 10.13
CA VAL A 176 14.55 -2.28 9.54
C VAL A 176 13.99 -2.60 8.16
N ARG A 177 14.73 -3.33 7.31
CA ARG A 177 14.27 -3.70 5.97
C ARG A 177 13.00 -4.54 6.05
N TRP A 178 12.99 -5.53 6.94
CA TRP A 178 11.82 -6.35 7.23
C TRP A 178 10.64 -5.51 7.73
N LEU A 179 10.88 -4.59 8.68
CA LEU A 179 9.85 -3.70 9.22
C LEU A 179 9.26 -2.78 8.14
N LEU A 180 10.08 -2.24 7.24
CA LEU A 180 9.61 -1.41 6.12
C LEU A 180 8.83 -2.25 5.10
N ALA A 181 9.24 -3.48 4.83
CA ALA A 181 8.47 -4.40 3.99
C ALA A 181 7.08 -4.69 4.61
N MET A 182 7.03 -4.96 5.93
CA MET A 182 5.78 -5.18 6.64
C MET A 182 4.89 -3.94 6.64
N ALA A 183 5.47 -2.75 6.87
CA ALA A 183 4.77 -1.49 6.81
C ALA A 183 4.17 -1.23 5.40
N HIS A 184 4.88 -1.59 4.34
CA HIS A 184 4.39 -1.49 2.96
C HIS A 184 3.14 -2.36 2.76
N VAL A 185 3.17 -3.60 3.23
CA VAL A 185 2.01 -4.52 3.16
C VAL A 185 0.82 -3.97 3.95
N TRP A 186 1.05 -3.43 5.14
CA TRP A 186 -0.01 -2.82 5.95
C TRP A 186 -0.63 -1.59 5.28
N GLN A 187 0.17 -0.75 4.60
CA GLN A 187 -0.36 0.36 3.81
C GLN A 187 -1.28 -0.12 2.70
N ILE A 188 -0.89 -1.15 1.96
CA ILE A 188 -1.71 -1.72 0.88
C ILE A 188 -2.99 -2.33 1.45
N ARG A 189 -2.89 -3.07 2.57
CA ARG A 189 -4.05 -3.65 3.25
C ARG A 189 -5.03 -2.57 3.73
N ALA A 190 -4.54 -1.48 4.30
CA ALA A 190 -5.37 -0.36 4.74
C ALA A 190 -6.09 0.29 3.54
N ALA A 191 -5.36 0.56 2.46
CA ALA A 191 -5.93 1.10 1.22
C ALA A 191 -6.99 0.15 0.62
N PHE A 192 -6.76 -1.16 0.66
CA PHE A 192 -7.71 -2.15 0.18
C PHE A 192 -8.98 -2.21 1.04
N HIS A 193 -8.86 -2.16 2.37
CA HIS A 193 -10.02 -2.11 3.26
C HIS A 193 -10.86 -0.85 3.04
N GLU A 194 -10.21 0.29 2.82
CA GLU A 194 -10.90 1.53 2.46
C GLU A 194 -11.59 1.41 1.10
N ALA A 195 -10.88 0.92 0.08
CA ALA A 195 -11.44 0.69 -1.25
C ALA A 195 -12.64 -0.25 -1.22
N ARG A 196 -12.62 -1.31 -0.40
CA ARG A 196 -13.76 -2.23 -0.26
C ARG A 196 -15.02 -1.55 0.26
N ARG A 197 -14.91 -0.60 1.19
CA ARG A 197 -16.07 0.17 1.69
C ARG A 197 -16.67 1.02 0.56
N TRP A 198 -15.82 1.66 -0.23
CA TRP A 198 -16.26 2.42 -1.39
C TRP A 198 -16.86 1.54 -2.49
N CYS A 199 -16.31 0.34 -2.72
CA CYS A 199 -16.91 -0.63 -3.64
C CYS A 199 -18.32 -1.03 -3.22
N LEU A 200 -18.59 -1.20 -1.92
CA LEU A 200 -19.96 -1.47 -1.44
C LEU A 200 -20.91 -0.31 -1.75
N LEU A 201 -20.46 0.94 -1.53
CA LEU A 201 -21.24 2.13 -1.92
C LEU A 201 -21.48 2.17 -3.42
N SER A 202 -20.45 1.90 -4.23
CA SER A 202 -20.56 1.82 -5.69
C SER A 202 -21.58 0.78 -6.14
N VAL A 203 -21.57 -0.41 -5.54
CA VAL A 203 -22.56 -1.46 -5.84
C VAL A 203 -23.96 -0.99 -5.49
N ALA A 204 -24.15 -0.32 -4.35
CA ALA A 204 -25.44 0.24 -3.97
C ALA A 204 -25.92 1.32 -4.96
N LEU A 205 -25.03 2.20 -5.43
CA LEU A 205 -25.33 3.21 -6.46
C LEU A 205 -25.73 2.56 -7.79
N VAL A 206 -24.97 1.55 -8.24
CA VAL A 206 -25.28 0.78 -9.46
C VAL A 206 -26.65 0.12 -9.35
N ALA A 207 -26.91 -0.59 -8.25
CA ALA A 207 -28.19 -1.28 -8.03
C ALA A 207 -29.36 -0.29 -8.00
N THR A 208 -29.22 0.82 -7.26
CA THR A 208 -30.26 1.85 -7.14
C THR A 208 -30.54 2.52 -8.48
N GLY A 209 -29.49 2.90 -9.22
CA GLY A 209 -29.62 3.49 -10.55
C GLY A 209 -30.23 2.51 -11.56
N ALA A 210 -29.84 1.24 -11.53
CA ALA A 210 -30.41 0.22 -12.41
C ALA A 210 -31.89 -0.03 -12.11
N VAL A 211 -32.28 -0.15 -10.83
CA VAL A 211 -33.69 -0.30 -10.43
C VAL A 211 -34.50 0.93 -10.85
N ALA A 212 -34.01 2.14 -10.57
CA ALA A 212 -34.68 3.37 -10.97
C ALA A 212 -34.87 3.45 -12.49
N PHE A 213 -33.83 3.10 -13.26
CA PHE A 213 -33.91 3.04 -14.73
C PHE A 213 -34.96 2.05 -15.22
N LEU A 214 -34.98 0.83 -14.67
CA LEU A 214 -35.96 -0.20 -15.03
C LEU A 214 -37.39 0.21 -14.65
N THR A 215 -37.59 0.86 -13.50
CA THR A 215 -38.92 1.33 -13.09
C THR A 215 -39.43 2.45 -14.00
N ALA A 216 -38.57 3.39 -14.39
CA ALA A 216 -38.92 4.48 -15.29
C ALA A 216 -39.21 4.00 -16.72
N THR A 217 -38.58 2.90 -17.15
CA THR A 217 -38.73 2.37 -18.52
C THR A 217 -39.72 1.19 -18.62
N GLY A 218 -40.13 0.59 -17.51
CA GLY A 218 -41.04 -0.56 -17.43
C GLY A 218 -42.47 -0.26 -16.97
N GLY A 219 -42.77 0.95 -16.51
CA GLY A 219 -44.09 1.33 -15.98
C GLY A 219 -45.24 1.43 -16.99
N THR A 220 -44.96 1.42 -18.29
CA THR A 220 -45.93 1.62 -19.38
C THR A 220 -46.62 0.33 -19.86
N GLY A 221 -47.08 -0.50 -18.92
CA GLY A 221 -47.82 -1.74 -19.18
C GLY A 221 -49.23 -1.80 -18.57
N LYS A 222 -49.78 -0.67 -18.13
CA LYS A 222 -51.16 -0.58 -17.63
C LYS A 222 -51.88 0.63 -18.21
N THR A 223 -52.47 0.45 -19.39
CA THR A 223 -53.81 0.93 -19.80
C THR A 223 -54.17 0.26 -21.11
#